data_AF-A0A2V9RL98-F1
#
_entry.id   AF-A0A2V9RL98-F1
#
_cell.length_a   1.000
_cell.length_b   1.000
_cell.length_c   1.000
_cell.angle_alpha   90.00
_cell.angle_beta   90.00
_cell.angle_gamma   90.00
#
_symmetry.space_group_name_H-M   'P 1'
#
loop_
_entity.id
_entity.type
_entity.pdbx_description
1 polymer ?
#
loop_
_entity_poly.entity_id
_entity_poly.type
_entity_poly.pdbx_seq_one_letter_code
_entity_poly.pdbx_strand_id
1 'polypeptide(L)'
;MDEPFVKLTALHRPFMLLPRRTIHDVLVIGSGASGGWVAKELTERGLTVAMLEAGPPRVPTHDFTEHMWPYQMKFRGFGDQEQLLRTQPVQRLCYACDEYSHQFFVNDLEHPYTFPADKPFMWIRGRQVGGKTFCWARESYRYSDNEFKAASRDGYGEDWPISYRELEPYYDGVESFIGVSGSREGLPQFPDGQFLPPMKLSCGALLAKDVIERKFGWRVIPDRVANFNRTPPGPPRVSLLRSMSARLLHIFLLQQPGRYAPSRSRHAQIHFGERCRCQSSAHGPQRSRRRRSLH
;
A
#
# COMPACT_ATOMS: atom_id res chain seq x y z
N MET A 1 36.33 -65.31 40.78
CA MET A 1 35.08 -64.87 40.12
C MET A 1 34.63 -63.65 40.88
N ASP A 2 35.05 -62.47 40.44
CA ASP A 2 34.63 -61.18 41.00
C ASP A 2 34.47 -60.22 39.82
N GLU A 3 33.25 -60.05 39.35
CA GLU A 3 32.86 -59.09 38.31
C GLU A 3 32.41 -57.78 38.98
N PRO A 4 32.96 -56.61 38.60
CA PRO A 4 32.55 -55.33 39.16
C PRO A 4 31.28 -54.78 38.47
N PHE A 5 30.33 -54.42 39.32
CA PHE A 5 29.08 -53.72 39.01
C PHE A 5 29.34 -52.36 38.34
N VAL A 6 29.00 -52.20 37.05
CA VAL A 6 28.99 -50.90 36.36
C VAL A 6 27.60 -50.26 36.49
N LYS A 7 27.50 -49.19 37.30
CA LYS A 7 26.33 -48.30 37.36
C LYS A 7 26.16 -47.56 36.03
N LEU A 8 25.10 -47.85 35.28
CA LEU A 8 24.62 -46.97 34.21
C LEU A 8 23.92 -45.75 34.82
N THR A 9 24.59 -44.60 34.81
CA THR A 9 23.95 -43.30 35.03
C THR A 9 23.17 -42.90 33.78
N ALA A 10 21.85 -42.90 33.89
CA ALA A 10 20.96 -42.37 32.84
C ALA A 10 21.21 -40.87 32.66
N LEU A 11 21.85 -40.50 31.55
CA LEU A 11 21.93 -39.12 31.07
C LEU A 11 20.51 -38.63 30.78
N HIS A 12 19.93 -37.89 31.73
CA HIS A 12 18.75 -37.07 31.49
C HIS A 12 19.12 -35.98 30.47
N ARG A 13 18.90 -36.26 29.18
CA ARG A 13 18.80 -35.19 28.17
C ARG A 13 17.49 -34.45 28.47
N PRO A 14 17.51 -33.12 28.75
CA PRO A 14 16.27 -32.36 28.84
C PRO A 14 15.54 -32.48 27.50
N PHE A 15 14.32 -33.00 27.55
CA PHE A 15 13.42 -33.09 26.41
C PHE A 15 13.09 -31.66 26.00
N MET A 16 13.86 -31.09 25.06
CA MET A 16 13.50 -29.83 24.42
C MET A 16 12.19 -30.08 23.67
N LEU A 17 11.08 -29.61 24.25
CA LEU A 17 9.81 -29.50 23.55
C LEU A 17 10.05 -28.62 22.33
N LEU A 18 10.15 -29.25 21.16
CA LEU A 18 10.10 -28.51 19.89
C LEU A 18 8.82 -27.69 19.91
N PRO A 19 8.86 -26.38 19.62
CA PRO A 19 7.68 -25.54 19.63
C PRO A 19 6.63 -26.19 18.72
N ARG A 20 5.40 -26.35 19.23
CA ARG A 20 4.27 -26.85 18.43
C ARG A 20 4.19 -26.01 17.17
N ARG A 21 4.29 -26.66 16.00
CA ARG A 21 4.08 -26.00 14.71
C ARG A 21 2.68 -25.40 14.72
N THR A 22 2.59 -24.08 14.67
CA THR A 22 1.32 -23.36 14.51
C THR A 22 0.95 -23.37 13.04
N ILE A 23 -0.11 -24.11 12.72
CA ILE A 23 -0.70 -24.13 11.38
C ILE A 23 -1.70 -22.98 11.31
N HIS A 24 -1.63 -22.19 10.24
CA HIS A 24 -2.57 -21.11 9.95
C HIS A 24 -3.29 -21.44 8.65
N ASP A 25 -4.53 -20.97 8.52
CA ASP A 25 -5.36 -21.21 7.32
C ASP A 25 -4.87 -20.36 6.14
N VAL A 26 -4.43 -19.13 6.41
CA VAL A 26 -4.02 -18.17 5.38
C VAL A 26 -2.71 -17.46 5.76
N LEU A 27 -1.86 -17.26 4.76
CA LEU A 27 -0.67 -16.41 4.85
C LEU A 27 -0.89 -15.12 4.03
N VAL A 28 -0.83 -13.98 4.69
CA VAL A 28 -0.84 -12.65 4.07
C VAL A 28 0.57 -12.08 4.07
N ILE A 29 1.08 -11.70 2.90
CA ILE A 29 2.39 -11.07 2.75
C ILE A 29 2.20 -9.59 2.47
N GLY A 30 2.61 -8.76 3.43
CA GLY A 30 2.45 -7.31 3.44
C GLY A 30 1.23 -6.88 4.26
N SER A 31 1.45 -5.94 5.16
CA SER A 31 0.44 -5.41 6.09
C SER A 31 -0.07 -4.01 5.71
N GLY A 32 0.09 -3.64 4.44
CA GLY A 32 -0.44 -2.39 3.89
C GLY A 32 -1.98 -2.37 3.80
N ALA A 33 -2.54 -1.33 3.19
CA ALA A 33 -3.98 -1.14 3.03
C ALA A 33 -4.75 -2.42 2.64
N SER A 34 -4.31 -3.09 1.55
CA SER A 34 -4.98 -4.29 1.05
C SER A 34 -4.77 -5.51 1.96
N GLY A 35 -3.54 -5.76 2.41
CA GLY A 35 -3.24 -6.91 3.27
C GLY A 35 -3.91 -6.84 4.63
N GLY A 36 -3.96 -5.64 5.22
CA GLY A 36 -4.70 -5.38 6.45
C GLY A 36 -6.20 -5.62 6.29
N TRP A 37 -6.80 -5.22 5.16
CA TRP A 37 -8.21 -5.48 4.87
C TRP A 37 -8.50 -6.97 4.72
N VAL A 38 -7.66 -7.69 3.96
CA VAL A 38 -7.78 -9.16 3.82
C VAL A 38 -7.67 -9.84 5.17
N ALA A 39 -6.67 -9.49 5.98
CA ALA A 39 -6.50 -10.05 7.32
C ALA A 39 -7.72 -9.78 8.21
N LYS A 40 -8.26 -8.55 8.19
CA LYS A 40 -9.50 -8.20 8.91
C LYS A 40 -10.66 -9.08 8.48
N GLU A 41 -10.99 -9.10 7.20
CA GLU A 41 -12.15 -9.83 6.69
C GLU A 41 -12.08 -11.34 6.98
N LEU A 42 -10.90 -11.95 6.82
CA LEU A 42 -10.72 -13.38 7.06
C LEU A 42 -10.78 -13.74 8.54
N THR A 43 -10.14 -12.94 9.40
CA THR A 43 -10.13 -13.20 10.85
C THR A 43 -11.50 -12.95 11.49
N GLU A 44 -12.26 -11.95 11.05
CA GLU A 44 -13.65 -11.73 11.48
C GLU A 44 -14.58 -12.89 11.09
N ARG A 45 -14.23 -13.65 10.04
CA ARG A 45 -14.92 -14.88 9.63
C ARG A 45 -14.37 -16.14 10.34
N GLY A 46 -13.48 -15.98 11.31
CA GLY A 46 -12.98 -17.06 12.16
C GLY A 46 -11.75 -17.80 11.64
N LEU A 47 -11.15 -17.36 10.52
CA LEU A 47 -9.93 -17.97 10.00
C LEU A 47 -8.70 -17.50 10.79
N THR A 48 -7.72 -18.39 10.92
CA THR A 48 -6.40 -18.07 11.46
C THR A 48 -5.49 -17.55 10.36
N VAL A 49 -4.98 -16.32 10.54
CA VAL A 49 -4.18 -15.64 9.52
C VAL A 49 -2.79 -15.35 10.07
N ALA A 50 -1.76 -15.86 9.40
CA ALA A 50 -0.39 -15.40 9.58
C ALA A 50 -0.15 -14.19 8.67
N MET A 51 0.35 -13.09 9.21
CA MET A 51 0.69 -11.90 8.43
C MET A 51 2.19 -11.61 8.55
N LEU A 52 2.87 -11.51 7.40
CA LEU A 52 4.28 -11.18 7.33
C LEU A 52 4.47 -9.77 6.79
N GLU A 53 5.19 -8.95 7.53
CA GLU A 53 5.60 -7.61 7.10
C GLU A 53 7.12 -7.51 7.09
N ALA A 54 7.65 -6.88 6.04
CA ALA A 54 9.09 -6.77 5.83
C ALA A 54 9.72 -5.63 6.64
N GLY A 55 8.91 -4.68 7.11
CA GLY A 55 9.32 -3.54 7.92
C GLY A 55 8.92 -3.61 9.39
N PRO A 56 9.42 -2.67 10.22
CA PRO A 56 9.13 -2.65 11.64
C PRO A 56 7.67 -2.24 11.95
N PRO A 57 7.16 -2.57 13.14
CA PRO A 57 5.95 -1.94 13.65
C PRO A 57 6.14 -0.43 13.82
N ARG A 58 5.04 0.32 13.78
CA ARG A 58 5.03 1.76 14.10
C ARG A 58 4.14 2.01 15.32
N VAL A 59 4.64 2.83 16.24
CA VAL A 59 3.98 3.17 17.50
C VAL A 59 3.51 4.62 17.43
N PRO A 60 2.18 4.87 17.42
CA PRO A 60 1.62 6.23 17.29
C PRO A 60 2.13 7.27 18.28
N THR A 61 2.49 6.85 19.50
CA THR A 61 2.94 7.76 20.56
C THR A 61 4.38 8.24 20.41
N HIS A 62 5.14 7.69 19.46
CA HIS A 62 6.58 7.96 19.33
C HIS A 62 6.99 8.22 17.87
N ASP A 63 6.49 7.45 16.91
CA ASP A 63 7.04 7.43 15.54
C ASP A 63 6.45 8.49 14.61
N PHE A 64 5.47 9.25 15.08
CA PHE A 64 4.71 10.22 14.29
C PHE A 64 5.01 11.62 14.77
N THR A 65 5.28 12.53 13.84
CA THR A 65 5.62 13.93 14.14
C THR A 65 4.78 14.92 13.36
N GLU A 66 3.85 14.47 12.51
CA GLU A 66 2.97 15.28 11.66
C GLU A 66 2.03 16.21 12.45
N HIS A 67 1.89 15.97 13.76
CA HIS A 67 1.13 16.79 14.69
C HIS A 67 1.97 17.89 15.38
N MET A 68 3.29 17.84 15.20
CA MET A 68 4.22 18.80 15.78
C MET A 68 4.20 20.10 15.00
N TRP A 69 4.38 21.21 15.71
CA TRP A 69 4.48 22.51 15.07
C TRP A 69 5.85 22.69 14.39
N PRO A 70 5.93 23.49 13.30
CA PRO A 70 7.19 23.73 12.61
C PRO A 70 8.32 24.23 13.52
N TYR A 71 8.03 25.05 14.54
CA TYR A 71 9.06 25.55 15.45
C TYR A 71 9.60 24.48 16.42
N GLN A 72 8.92 23.33 16.57
CA GLN A 72 9.39 22.20 17.36
C GLN A 72 10.29 21.26 16.54
N MET A 73 10.22 21.35 15.21
CA MET A 73 11.05 20.56 14.30
C MET A 73 12.41 21.22 14.09
N LYS A 74 13.47 20.41 13.99
CA LYS A 74 14.85 20.90 13.88
C LYS A 74 15.06 21.75 12.63
N PHE A 75 14.48 21.33 11.51
CA PHE A 75 14.60 22.01 10.22
C PHE A 75 13.28 22.67 9.79
N ARG A 76 12.35 22.94 10.73
CA ARG A 76 11.08 23.63 10.49
C ARG A 76 10.18 23.03 9.41
N GLY A 77 10.25 21.72 9.23
CA GLY A 77 9.50 20.97 8.21
C GLY A 77 10.26 20.81 6.90
N PHE A 78 11.37 21.54 6.70
CA PHE A 78 12.17 21.39 5.48
C PHE A 78 13.01 20.11 5.50
N GLY A 79 13.38 19.61 6.67
CA GLY A 79 14.20 18.39 6.81
C GLY A 79 15.69 18.59 6.49
N ASP A 80 16.48 17.58 6.83
CA ASP A 80 17.92 17.54 6.52
C ASP A 80 18.10 17.24 5.02
N GLN A 81 18.21 18.31 4.22
CA GLN A 81 18.29 18.19 2.77
C GLN A 81 19.53 17.42 2.30
N GLU A 82 20.65 17.57 3.00
CA GLU A 82 21.89 16.87 2.67
C GLU A 82 21.74 15.36 2.91
N GLN A 83 21.18 14.98 4.06
CA GLN A 83 20.90 13.58 4.35
C GLN A 83 19.90 12.99 3.36
N LEU A 84 18.78 13.67 3.07
CA LEU A 84 17.78 13.19 2.13
C LEU A 84 18.35 13.02 0.72
N LEU A 85 19.19 13.94 0.25
CA LEU A 85 19.90 13.80 -1.04
C LEU A 85 20.82 12.58 -1.07
N ARG A 86 21.44 12.23 0.06
CA ARG A 86 22.38 11.12 0.16
C ARG A 86 21.67 9.77 0.26
N THR A 87 20.67 9.65 1.13
CA THR A 87 20.05 8.35 1.48
C THR A 87 18.70 8.12 0.82
N GLN A 88 17.99 9.18 0.43
CA GLN A 88 16.63 9.12 -0.10
C GLN A 88 16.45 10.00 -1.37
N PRO A 89 17.39 9.98 -2.35
CA PRO A 89 17.31 10.85 -3.53
C PRO A 89 16.04 10.66 -4.37
N VAL A 90 15.42 9.48 -4.33
CA VAL A 90 14.15 9.21 -5.03
C VAL A 90 12.97 9.48 -4.11
N GLN A 91 13.00 8.99 -2.87
CA GLN A 91 11.83 9.11 -1.98
C GLN A 91 11.48 10.57 -1.69
N ARG A 92 12.49 11.45 -1.55
CA ARG A 92 12.31 12.89 -1.33
C ARG A 92 11.53 13.63 -2.42
N LEU A 93 11.33 13.01 -3.58
CA LEU A 93 10.54 13.57 -4.67
C LEU A 93 9.03 13.41 -4.42
N CYS A 94 8.64 12.57 -3.46
CA CYS A 94 7.27 12.49 -2.99
C CYS A 94 6.94 13.70 -2.11
N TYR A 95 5.77 14.32 -2.34
CA TYR A 95 5.28 15.44 -1.52
C TYR A 95 5.19 15.11 -0.02
N ALA A 96 5.01 13.83 0.30
CA ALA A 96 4.89 13.32 1.66
C ALA A 96 6.22 12.82 2.23
N CYS A 97 7.38 13.04 1.58
CA CYS A 97 8.68 12.66 2.14
C CYS A 97 9.43 13.91 2.61
N ASP A 98 9.04 14.40 3.79
CA ASP A 98 9.56 15.60 4.42
C ASP A 98 10.09 15.32 5.84
N GLU A 99 10.44 16.36 6.60
CA GLU A 99 10.95 16.18 7.97
C GLU A 99 9.98 15.41 8.87
N TYR A 100 8.68 15.53 8.65
CA TYR A 100 7.66 14.94 9.51
C TYR A 100 7.49 13.43 9.28
N SER A 101 7.82 12.97 8.07
CA SER A 101 7.33 11.67 7.57
C SER A 101 8.34 10.87 6.74
N HIS A 102 9.54 11.41 6.45
CA HIS A 102 10.60 10.71 5.70
C HIS A 102 10.97 9.33 6.30
N GLN A 103 10.79 9.14 7.61
CA GLN A 103 11.02 7.87 8.32
C GLN A 103 10.08 6.73 7.87
N PHE A 104 8.98 7.05 7.20
CA PHE A 104 8.05 6.08 6.63
C PHE A 104 8.40 5.65 5.20
N PHE A 105 9.49 6.19 4.65
CA PHE A 105 10.01 5.86 3.34
C PHE A 105 11.29 5.04 3.48
N VAL A 106 11.53 4.19 2.49
CA VAL A 106 12.75 3.37 2.45
C VAL A 106 14.00 4.22 2.25
N ASN A 107 15.15 3.70 2.66
CA ASN A 107 16.45 4.20 2.22
C ASN A 107 16.74 3.67 0.81
N ASP A 108 17.00 4.55 -0.15
CA ASP A 108 17.22 4.17 -1.56
C ASP A 108 18.56 3.42 -1.75
N LEU A 109 19.55 3.63 -0.87
CA LEU A 109 20.83 2.90 -0.88
C LEU A 109 20.67 1.45 -0.43
N GLU A 110 19.78 1.21 0.53
CA GLU A 110 19.50 -0.14 1.07
C GLU A 110 18.50 -0.90 0.19
N HIS A 111 17.68 -0.17 -0.56
CA HIS A 111 16.62 -0.72 -1.41
C HIS A 111 16.74 -0.25 -2.87
N PRO A 112 17.90 -0.46 -3.54
CA PRO A 112 18.05 0.01 -4.91
C PRO A 112 17.06 -0.69 -5.84
N TYR A 113 16.67 0.01 -6.90
CA TYR A 113 15.91 -0.56 -8.01
C TYR A 113 16.44 -0.01 -9.33
N THR A 114 16.18 -0.73 -10.41
CA THR A 114 16.64 -0.37 -11.75
C THR A 114 15.46 -0.11 -12.67
N PHE A 115 15.63 0.78 -13.62
CA PHE A 115 14.70 1.06 -14.71
C PHE A 115 15.48 1.30 -16.01
N PRO A 116 14.87 1.06 -17.19
CA PRO A 116 15.52 1.39 -18.47
C PRO A 116 15.85 2.88 -18.57
N ALA A 117 17.01 3.23 -19.11
CA ALA A 117 17.49 4.62 -19.13
C ALA A 117 16.56 5.57 -19.91
N ASP A 118 15.85 5.06 -20.92
CA ASP A 118 14.85 5.77 -21.72
C ASP A 118 13.47 5.86 -21.05
N LYS A 119 13.28 5.16 -19.93
CA LYS A 119 12.00 5.06 -19.20
C LYS A 119 12.24 5.27 -17.70
N PRO A 120 12.57 6.50 -17.28
CA PRO A 120 12.75 6.81 -15.87
C PRO A 120 11.48 6.48 -15.08
N PHE A 121 11.65 5.77 -13.97
CA PHE A 121 10.56 5.39 -13.09
C PHE A 121 10.89 5.81 -11.66
N MET A 122 9.97 6.50 -11.00
CA MET A 122 10.10 6.89 -9.59
C MET A 122 9.32 5.92 -8.72
N TRP A 123 10.03 5.08 -7.96
CA TRP A 123 9.38 4.08 -7.11
C TRP A 123 9.34 4.51 -5.64
N ILE A 124 8.23 5.15 -5.28
CA ILE A 124 7.98 5.59 -3.90
C ILE A 124 7.49 4.42 -3.05
N ARG A 125 8.18 4.15 -1.95
CA ARG A 125 7.99 2.94 -1.13
C ARG A 125 8.08 3.24 0.36
N GLY A 126 7.13 2.67 1.09
CA GLY A 126 7.24 2.49 2.54
C GLY A 126 7.48 1.02 2.86
N ARG A 127 8.13 0.77 3.99
CA ARG A 127 8.45 -0.57 4.51
C ARG A 127 8.27 -0.57 6.03
N GLN A 128 7.02 -0.76 6.45
CA GLN A 128 6.60 -0.78 7.85
C GLN A 128 5.21 -1.41 7.97
N VAL A 129 4.82 -1.80 9.18
CA VAL A 129 3.44 -2.22 9.46
C VAL A 129 2.45 -1.12 9.11
N GLY A 130 1.43 -1.42 8.31
CA GLY A 130 0.49 -0.43 7.74
C GLY A 130 0.90 0.11 6.37
N GLY A 131 2.17 -0.06 5.98
CA GLY A 131 2.67 0.33 4.66
C GLY A 131 2.49 1.82 4.37
N LYS A 132 2.00 2.15 3.16
CA LYS A 132 1.87 3.53 2.67
C LYS A 132 0.61 4.27 3.18
N THR A 133 -0.20 3.66 4.03
CA THR A 133 -1.40 4.33 4.59
C THR A 133 -1.06 5.49 5.52
N PHE A 134 0.21 5.66 5.91
CA PHE A 134 0.67 6.83 6.68
C PHE A 134 0.96 8.05 5.79
N CYS A 135 1.34 7.85 4.53
CA CYS A 135 1.87 8.91 3.68
C CYS A 135 0.92 9.36 2.56
N TRP A 136 -0.24 8.70 2.42
CA TRP A 136 -1.23 9.05 1.39
C TRP A 136 -2.03 10.30 1.77
N ALA A 137 -2.51 11.02 0.74
CA ALA A 137 -3.30 12.25 0.89
C ALA A 137 -4.75 11.99 1.35
N ARG A 138 -5.15 10.72 1.51
CA ARG A 138 -6.50 10.28 1.89
C ARG A 138 -7.57 10.48 0.83
N GLU A 139 -7.19 10.92 -0.37
CA GLU A 139 -8.07 10.94 -1.54
C GLU A 139 -8.62 9.54 -1.83
N SER A 140 -9.94 9.44 -1.88
CA SER A 140 -10.70 8.19 -1.87
C SER A 140 -11.79 8.26 -2.93
N TYR A 141 -11.41 7.97 -4.18
CA TYR A 141 -12.30 8.02 -5.33
C TYR A 141 -12.71 6.64 -5.80
N ARG A 142 -13.91 6.56 -6.39
CA ARG A 142 -14.38 5.37 -7.09
C ARG A 142 -13.95 5.40 -8.54
N TYR A 143 -13.57 4.24 -9.06
CA TYR A 143 -13.60 4.03 -10.51
C TYR A 143 -15.05 3.85 -10.97
N SER A 144 -15.30 4.19 -12.23
CA SER A 144 -16.56 3.97 -12.92
C SER A 144 -16.39 2.94 -14.04
N ASP A 145 -17.47 2.60 -14.73
CA ASP A 145 -17.40 1.75 -15.92
C ASP A 145 -16.59 2.40 -17.06
N ASN A 146 -16.29 3.71 -16.98
CA ASN A 146 -15.34 4.34 -17.87
C ASN A 146 -13.93 3.74 -17.77
N GLU A 147 -13.53 3.34 -16.57
CA GLU A 147 -12.23 2.73 -16.31
C GLU A 147 -12.31 1.20 -16.44
N PHE A 148 -13.39 0.58 -15.96
CA PHE A 148 -13.54 -0.87 -16.04
C PHE A 148 -13.81 -1.39 -17.45
N LYS A 149 -14.44 -0.59 -18.31
CA LYS A 149 -14.81 -0.96 -19.69
C LYS A 149 -14.19 -0.04 -20.74
N ALA A 150 -12.93 0.36 -20.50
CA ALA A 150 -12.23 1.30 -21.36
C ALA A 150 -12.12 0.79 -22.81
N ALA A 151 -11.73 -0.48 -23.02
CA ALA A 151 -11.54 -1.04 -24.35
C ALA A 151 -12.86 -1.08 -25.15
N SER A 152 -13.96 -1.49 -24.52
CA SER A 152 -15.29 -1.46 -25.16
C SER A 152 -15.80 -0.04 -25.46
N ARG A 153 -15.36 0.95 -24.69
CA ARG A 153 -15.86 2.33 -24.78
C ARG A 153 -15.07 3.19 -25.77
N ASP A 154 -13.74 3.23 -25.63
CA ASP A 154 -12.87 4.12 -26.43
C ASP A 154 -11.83 3.38 -27.27
N GLY A 155 -11.77 2.04 -27.16
CA GLY A 155 -10.88 1.20 -27.96
C GLY A 155 -9.45 1.06 -27.42
N TYR A 156 -9.16 1.60 -26.24
CA TYR A 156 -7.83 1.52 -25.63
C TYR A 156 -7.81 0.67 -24.35
N GLY A 157 -6.68 -0.03 -24.14
CA GLY A 157 -6.47 -0.85 -22.95
C GLY A 157 -7.24 -2.17 -23.01
N GLU A 158 -7.72 -2.63 -21.85
CA GLU A 158 -8.43 -3.90 -21.70
C GLU A 158 -9.66 -3.69 -20.82
N ASP A 159 -10.72 -4.44 -21.09
CA ASP A 159 -11.88 -4.49 -20.20
C ASP A 159 -11.59 -5.39 -18.99
N TRP A 160 -11.87 -4.86 -17.81
CA TRP A 160 -11.79 -5.63 -16.58
C TRP A 160 -12.92 -6.66 -16.55
N PRO A 161 -12.70 -7.87 -16.00
CA PRO A 161 -13.72 -8.92 -15.90
C PRO A 161 -14.78 -8.66 -14.81
N ILE A 162 -14.86 -7.43 -14.31
CA ILE A 162 -15.80 -6.96 -13.28
C ILE A 162 -16.40 -5.63 -13.73
N SER A 163 -17.57 -5.29 -13.19
CA SER A 163 -18.26 -4.01 -13.43
C SER A 163 -18.26 -3.12 -12.19
N TYR A 164 -18.52 -1.83 -12.38
CA TYR A 164 -18.75 -0.92 -11.26
C TYR A 164 -19.86 -1.42 -10.33
N ARG A 165 -20.97 -1.93 -10.91
CA ARG A 165 -22.11 -2.46 -10.14
C ARG A 165 -21.73 -3.59 -9.19
N GLU A 166 -20.78 -4.43 -9.58
CA GLU A 166 -20.29 -5.51 -8.72
C GLU A 166 -19.41 -5.00 -7.58
N LEU A 167 -18.63 -3.94 -7.83
CA LEU A 167 -17.74 -3.33 -6.83
C LEU A 167 -18.43 -2.32 -5.90
N GLU A 168 -19.53 -1.72 -6.34
CA GLU A 168 -20.25 -0.67 -5.60
C GLU A 168 -20.55 -1.05 -4.12
N PRO A 169 -21.06 -2.26 -3.80
CA PRO A 169 -21.28 -2.64 -2.40
C PRO A 169 -20.00 -2.71 -1.56
N TYR A 170 -18.86 -3.03 -2.19
CA TYR A 170 -17.56 -3.07 -1.51
C TYR A 170 -17.01 -1.66 -1.28
N TYR A 171 -17.18 -0.76 -2.25
CA TYR A 171 -16.87 0.67 -2.05
C TYR A 171 -17.70 1.26 -0.92
N ASP A 172 -19.02 1.01 -0.90
CA ASP A 172 -19.93 1.45 0.17
C ASP A 172 -19.44 1.00 1.55
N GLY A 173 -19.02 -0.27 1.66
CA GLY A 173 -18.52 -0.85 2.91
C GLY A 173 -17.20 -0.22 3.38
N VAL A 174 -16.25 -0.03 2.46
CA VAL A 174 -14.95 0.58 2.78
C VAL A 174 -15.11 2.05 3.16
N GLU A 175 -15.88 2.82 2.40
CA GLU A 175 -16.09 4.26 2.64
C GLU A 175 -16.75 4.53 3.98
N SER A 176 -17.76 3.73 4.32
CA SER A 176 -18.44 3.80 5.62
C SER A 176 -17.52 3.41 6.77
N PHE A 177 -16.56 2.50 6.54
CA PHE A 177 -15.60 2.07 7.54
C PHE A 177 -14.50 3.11 7.79
N ILE A 178 -13.90 3.65 6.72
CA ILE A 178 -12.79 4.62 6.83
C ILE A 178 -13.28 6.06 7.05
N GLY A 179 -14.57 6.33 6.80
CA GLY A 179 -15.17 7.65 6.99
C GLY A 179 -14.78 8.64 5.90
N VAL A 180 -15.19 8.36 4.66
CA VAL A 180 -14.96 9.29 3.54
C VAL A 180 -15.93 10.45 3.63
N SER A 181 -15.42 11.68 3.55
CA SER A 181 -16.20 12.91 3.43
C SER A 181 -16.27 13.35 1.97
N GLY A 182 -17.41 13.85 1.51
CA GLY A 182 -17.60 14.27 0.13
C GLY A 182 -19.02 14.75 -0.15
N SER A 183 -19.24 15.30 -1.35
CA SER A 183 -20.58 15.62 -1.85
C SER A 183 -21.00 14.64 -2.94
N ARG A 184 -22.30 14.69 -3.27
CA ARG A 184 -22.96 13.81 -4.24
C ARG A 184 -23.39 14.65 -5.43
N GLU A 185 -22.86 14.35 -6.60
CA GLU A 185 -23.09 15.12 -7.83
C GLU A 185 -23.82 14.32 -8.92
N GLY A 186 -23.98 13.01 -8.74
CA GLY A 186 -24.59 12.13 -9.74
C GLY A 186 -23.80 12.06 -11.05
N LEU A 187 -22.48 12.22 -10.99
CA LEU A 187 -21.62 12.17 -12.17
C LEU A 187 -21.30 10.71 -12.54
N PRO A 188 -21.66 10.24 -13.75
CA PRO A 188 -21.43 8.84 -14.14
C PRO A 188 -19.94 8.48 -14.21
N GLN A 189 -19.08 9.43 -14.60
CA GLN A 189 -17.63 9.27 -14.63
C GLN A 189 -16.98 9.34 -13.25
N PHE A 190 -17.72 9.79 -12.24
CA PHE A 190 -17.21 9.98 -10.89
C PHE A 190 -18.29 9.58 -9.86
N PRO A 191 -18.61 8.28 -9.79
CA PRO A 191 -19.79 7.78 -9.11
C PRO A 191 -19.80 8.18 -7.64
N ASP A 192 -20.97 8.55 -7.14
CA ASP A 192 -21.16 8.89 -5.73
C ASP A 192 -21.00 7.66 -4.83
N GLY A 193 -20.81 7.91 -3.53
CA GLY A 193 -20.62 6.88 -2.52
C GLY A 193 -21.22 7.25 -1.17
N GLN A 194 -20.88 6.49 -0.13
CA GLN A 194 -21.40 6.66 1.21
C GLN A 194 -20.53 7.63 1.99
N PHE A 195 -20.85 8.92 1.83
CA PHE A 195 -20.04 9.99 2.38
C PHE A 195 -20.59 10.57 3.69
N LEU A 196 -19.68 10.92 4.59
CA LEU A 196 -19.86 11.97 5.58
C LEU A 196 -20.07 13.32 4.84
N PRO A 197 -20.61 14.36 5.51
CA PRO A 197 -20.77 15.67 4.89
C PRO A 197 -19.45 16.15 4.25
N PRO A 198 -19.48 16.98 3.19
CA PRO A 198 -18.24 17.44 2.57
C PRO A 198 -17.45 18.38 3.48
N MET A 199 -16.13 18.43 3.29
CA MET A 199 -15.31 19.51 3.81
C MET A 199 -15.72 20.83 3.16
N LYS A 200 -15.71 21.93 3.93
CA LYS A 200 -16.06 23.25 3.38
C LYS A 200 -14.93 23.73 2.47
N LEU A 201 -15.30 24.17 1.28
CA LEU A 201 -14.39 24.88 0.37
C LEU A 201 -13.94 26.20 1.01
N SER A 202 -12.69 26.57 0.76
CA SER A 202 -12.18 27.90 1.13
C SER A 202 -12.88 29.00 0.34
N CYS A 203 -12.82 30.25 0.82
CA CYS A 203 -13.39 31.40 0.09
C CYS A 203 -12.82 31.50 -1.34
N GLY A 204 -11.51 31.25 -1.51
CA GLY A 204 -10.88 31.22 -2.83
C GLY A 204 -11.40 30.09 -3.71
N ALA A 205 -11.60 28.89 -3.15
CA ALA A 205 -12.17 27.77 -3.89
C ALA A 205 -13.64 27.99 -4.28
N LEU A 206 -14.43 28.70 -3.46
CA LEU A 206 -15.80 29.09 -3.81
C LEU A 206 -15.84 30.08 -4.98
N LEU A 207 -14.94 31.08 -4.98
CA LEU A 207 -14.80 32.01 -6.11
C LEU A 207 -14.33 31.29 -7.37
N ALA A 208 -13.36 30.39 -7.25
CA ALA A 208 -12.88 29.57 -8.37
C ALA A 208 -14.00 28.68 -8.93
N LYS A 209 -14.78 28.03 -8.06
CA LYS A 209 -15.96 27.25 -8.44
C LYS A 209 -16.92 28.12 -9.24
N ASP A 210 -17.36 29.26 -8.71
CA ASP A 210 -18.31 30.13 -9.42
C ASP A 210 -17.81 30.56 -10.81
N VAL A 211 -16.53 30.96 -10.93
CA VAL A 211 -15.95 31.33 -12.22
C VAL A 211 -15.87 30.14 -13.18
N ILE A 212 -15.39 28.98 -12.71
CA ILE A 212 -15.18 27.80 -13.54
C ILE A 212 -16.51 27.25 -14.05
N GLU A 213 -17.51 27.14 -13.17
CA GLU A 213 -18.82 26.61 -13.53
C GLU A 213 -19.55 27.55 -14.51
N ARG A 214 -19.47 28.87 -14.30
CA ARG A 214 -20.12 29.84 -15.21
C ARG A 214 -19.43 29.96 -16.56
N LYS A 215 -18.10 29.96 -16.61
CA LYS A 215 -17.36 30.16 -17.87
C LYS A 215 -17.19 28.90 -18.71
N PHE A 216 -16.97 27.75 -18.07
CA PHE A 216 -16.61 26.52 -18.78
C PHE A 216 -17.69 25.44 -18.71
N GLY A 217 -18.73 25.63 -17.90
CA GLY A 217 -19.76 24.61 -17.68
C GLY A 217 -19.25 23.36 -16.97
N TRP A 218 -18.03 23.39 -16.42
CA TRP A 218 -17.46 22.29 -15.65
C TRP A 218 -18.09 22.22 -14.27
N ARG A 219 -18.00 21.07 -13.61
CA ARG A 219 -18.45 20.88 -12.24
C ARG A 219 -17.25 20.91 -11.31
N VAL A 220 -17.27 21.79 -10.31
CA VAL A 220 -16.25 21.83 -9.26
C VAL A 220 -16.83 21.25 -7.99
N ILE A 221 -16.15 20.26 -7.42
CA ILE A 221 -16.61 19.52 -6.24
C ILE A 221 -15.53 19.60 -5.14
N PRO A 222 -15.91 19.54 -3.86
CA PRO A 222 -14.95 19.25 -2.80
C PRO A 222 -14.35 17.85 -2.98
N ASP A 223 -13.08 17.73 -2.59
CA ASP A 223 -12.38 16.45 -2.63
C ASP A 223 -13.06 15.40 -1.74
N ARG A 224 -12.96 14.13 -2.17
CA ARG A 224 -13.52 12.99 -1.45
C ARG A 224 -12.40 12.36 -0.64
N VAL A 225 -12.33 12.72 0.64
CA VAL A 225 -11.19 12.40 1.50
C VAL A 225 -11.59 11.58 2.72
N ALA A 226 -10.74 10.62 3.11
CA ALA A 226 -10.89 9.84 4.34
C ALA A 226 -10.47 10.64 5.59
N ASN A 227 -11.17 11.77 5.81
CA ASN A 227 -11.01 12.64 6.96
C ASN A 227 -12.36 12.83 7.65
N PHE A 228 -12.40 12.51 8.94
CA PHE A 228 -13.58 12.77 9.75
C PHE A 228 -13.79 14.26 9.94
N ASN A 229 -14.95 14.77 9.54
CA ASN A 229 -15.41 16.13 9.84
C ASN A 229 -16.46 16.19 10.94
N ARG A 230 -16.88 15.02 11.43
CA ARG A 230 -17.78 14.80 12.57
C ARG A 230 -17.35 13.52 13.26
N THR A 231 -17.62 13.43 14.56
CA THR A 231 -17.44 12.18 15.30
C THR A 231 -18.39 11.12 14.73
N PRO A 232 -17.89 9.99 14.21
CA PRO A 232 -18.74 8.93 13.72
C PRO A 232 -19.55 8.32 14.88
N PRO A 233 -20.81 7.89 14.66
CA PRO A 233 -21.59 7.21 15.69
C PRO A 233 -20.98 5.83 15.99
N GLY A 234 -20.58 5.62 17.24
CA GLY A 234 -20.01 4.36 17.74
C GLY A 234 -18.62 4.55 18.38
N PRO A 235 -18.08 3.53 19.07
CA PRO A 235 -16.70 3.59 19.53
C PRO A 235 -15.77 3.80 18.34
N PRO A 236 -14.66 4.55 18.48
CA PRO A 236 -13.73 4.76 17.38
C PRO A 236 -13.34 3.39 16.84
N ARG A 237 -13.66 3.10 15.57
CA ARG A 237 -13.33 1.81 14.92
C ARG A 237 -11.82 1.57 14.84
N VAL A 238 -11.02 2.61 15.13
CA VAL A 238 -9.59 2.53 15.42
C VAL A 238 -9.27 1.64 16.63
N SER A 239 -10.21 1.45 17.57
CA SER A 239 -10.06 0.51 18.69
C SER A 239 -10.14 -0.97 18.27
N LEU A 240 -10.74 -1.28 17.10
CA LEU A 240 -10.74 -2.65 16.57
C LEU A 240 -9.32 -3.10 16.18
N LEU A 241 -8.47 -2.18 15.69
CA LEU A 241 -7.05 -2.46 15.44
C LEU A 241 -6.27 -2.79 16.73
N ARG A 242 -6.70 -2.28 17.90
CA ARG A 242 -6.11 -2.65 19.20
C ARG A 242 -6.51 -4.07 19.65
N SER A 243 -7.74 -4.48 19.37
CA SER A 243 -8.25 -5.82 19.73
C SER A 243 -7.65 -6.94 18.87
N MET A 244 -7.38 -6.67 17.60
CA MET A 244 -6.78 -7.65 16.68
C MET A 244 -5.34 -8.05 17.06
N SER A 245 -4.63 -7.20 17.82
CA SER A 245 -3.28 -7.49 18.34
C SER A 245 -3.25 -8.71 19.27
N ALA A 246 -4.38 -9.08 19.90
CA ALA A 246 -4.42 -10.20 20.85
C ALA A 246 -4.45 -11.60 20.21
N ARG A 247 -4.68 -11.73 18.89
CA ARG A 247 -4.67 -13.03 18.17
C ARG A 247 -3.69 -13.12 17.00
N LEU A 248 -2.99 -12.02 16.68
CA LEU A 248 -1.88 -12.03 15.73
C LEU A 248 -0.60 -12.47 16.45
N LEU A 249 -0.30 -13.76 16.40
CA LEU A 249 1.01 -14.27 16.82
C LEU A 249 2.06 -13.73 15.84
N HIS A 250 2.79 -12.71 16.27
CA HIS A 250 3.88 -12.11 15.52
C HIS A 250 5.05 -13.11 15.45
N ILE A 251 5.20 -13.80 14.31
CA ILE A 251 6.40 -14.60 14.05
C ILE A 251 7.47 -13.65 13.50
N PHE A 252 8.31 -13.15 14.40
CA PHE A 252 9.54 -12.45 14.04
C PHE A 252 10.56 -13.48 13.55
N LEU A 253 10.94 -13.42 12.27
CA LEU A 253 12.20 -13.99 11.83
C LEU A 253 13.31 -13.00 12.22
N LEU A 254 13.98 -13.31 13.33
CA LEU A 254 15.23 -12.68 13.75
C LEU A 254 16.28 -12.88 12.64
N GLN A 255 16.44 -11.88 11.78
CA GLN A 255 17.65 -11.76 10.96
C GLN A 255 18.69 -11.01 11.80
N GLN A 256 19.39 -11.76 12.66
CA GLN A 256 20.56 -11.25 13.37
C GLN A 256 21.66 -10.87 12.34
N PRO A 257 22.36 -9.75 12.50
CA PRO A 257 23.44 -9.35 11.61
C PRO A 257 24.67 -10.24 11.83
N GLY A 258 24.77 -11.31 11.06
CA GLY A 258 25.93 -12.18 10.98
C GLY A 258 27.01 -11.59 10.08
N ARG A 259 28.16 -11.29 10.67
CA ARG A 259 29.43 -10.87 10.07
C ARG A 259 29.71 -11.50 8.69
N TYR A 260 29.93 -10.66 7.69
CA TYR A 260 30.51 -11.07 6.41
C TYR A 260 31.96 -11.54 6.61
N ALA A 261 32.24 -12.79 6.26
CA ALA A 261 33.58 -13.27 5.90
C ALA A 261 33.47 -13.95 4.52
N PRO A 262 34.38 -13.68 3.57
CA PRO A 262 34.20 -14.13 2.20
C PRO A 262 34.63 -15.59 2.07
N SER A 263 33.76 -16.45 1.53
CA SER A 263 34.21 -17.73 0.98
C SER A 263 33.53 -18.01 -0.36
N ARG A 264 34.37 -18.47 -1.29
CA ARG A 264 34.11 -18.66 -2.71
C ARG A 264 33.16 -19.82 -2.98
N SER A 265 32.36 -19.64 -4.04
CA SER A 265 31.81 -20.65 -4.94
C SER A 265 30.90 -21.74 -4.35
N ARG A 266 29.64 -21.78 -4.82
CA ARG A 266 29.20 -22.68 -5.89
C ARG A 266 27.79 -22.32 -6.33
N HIS A 267 27.58 -22.29 -7.64
CA HIS A 267 26.31 -22.07 -8.32
C HIS A 267 25.24 -23.08 -7.87
N ALA A 268 24.05 -22.57 -7.58
CA ALA A 268 22.81 -23.32 -7.67
C ALA A 268 21.78 -22.41 -8.38
N GLN A 269 21.73 -22.53 -9.70
CA GLN A 269 20.62 -22.01 -10.51
C GLN A 269 19.40 -22.89 -10.23
N ILE A 270 18.34 -22.29 -9.68
CA ILE A 270 17.02 -22.90 -9.65
C ILE A 270 16.35 -22.55 -10.97
N HIS A 271 16.31 -23.52 -11.88
CA HIS A 271 15.56 -23.45 -13.13
C HIS A 271 14.05 -23.52 -12.83
N PHE A 272 13.32 -22.42 -13.09
CA PHE A 272 11.89 -22.50 -13.38
C PHE A 272 11.72 -22.65 -14.89
N GLY A 273 11.45 -23.88 -15.33
CA GLY A 273 11.09 -24.17 -16.70
C GLY A 273 9.59 -24.05 -16.89
N GLU A 274 9.14 -22.94 -17.47
CA GLU A 274 7.85 -22.90 -18.17
C GLU A 274 8.05 -22.24 -19.53
N ARG A 275 7.67 -22.98 -20.57
CA ARG A 275 7.80 -22.61 -21.98
C ARG A 275 6.67 -21.65 -22.35
N CYS A 276 6.91 -20.34 -22.28
CA CYS A 276 6.12 -19.38 -23.07
C CYS A 276 6.70 -19.29 -24.48
N ARG A 277 6.04 -19.94 -25.45
CA ARG A 277 6.31 -19.69 -26.88
C ARG A 277 5.74 -18.33 -27.25
N CYS A 278 6.59 -17.30 -27.29
CA CYS A 278 6.31 -16.10 -28.06
C CYS A 278 6.56 -16.41 -29.53
N GLN A 279 5.50 -16.60 -30.33
CA GLN A 279 5.61 -16.52 -31.78
C GLN A 279 5.71 -15.04 -32.17
N SER A 280 6.87 -14.68 -32.70
CA SER A 280 7.11 -13.42 -33.39
C SER A 280 6.45 -13.46 -34.77
N SER A 281 5.42 -12.64 -34.99
CA SER A 281 5.00 -12.26 -36.34
C SER A 281 5.37 -10.78 -36.55
N ALA A 282 6.50 -10.56 -37.22
CA ALA A 282 6.90 -9.27 -37.73
C ALA A 282 6.00 -8.89 -38.92
N HIS A 283 5.22 -7.82 -38.80
CA HIS A 283 4.62 -7.13 -39.93
C HIS A 283 4.98 -5.65 -39.87
N GLY A 284 5.83 -5.24 -40.81
CA GLY A 284 6.24 -3.85 -41.01
C GLY A 284 5.11 -2.99 -41.58
N PRO A 285 5.30 -1.66 -41.62
CA PRO A 285 4.24 -0.71 -41.94
C PRO A 285 3.95 -0.66 -43.45
N GLN A 286 2.73 -0.98 -43.86
CA GLN A 286 2.22 -0.64 -45.18
C GLN A 286 1.79 0.84 -45.22
N ARG A 287 2.58 1.64 -45.95
CA ARG A 287 2.17 2.96 -46.45
C ARG A 287 1.04 2.79 -47.47
N SER A 288 -0.14 3.36 -47.22
CA SER A 288 -1.12 3.62 -48.28
C SER A 288 -1.15 5.12 -48.61
N ARG A 289 -0.87 5.41 -49.88
CA ARG A 289 -0.93 6.75 -50.49
C ARG A 289 -2.39 7.10 -50.80
N ARG A 290 -2.75 8.34 -50.46
CA ARG A 290 -3.65 9.30 -51.17
C ARG A 290 -4.95 8.77 -51.78
N ARG A 291 -6.06 9.43 -51.42
CA ARG A 291 -6.83 10.26 -52.36
C ARG A 291 -7.64 11.34 -51.63
N ARG A 292 -7.40 12.59 -52.04
CA ARG A 292 -8.30 13.73 -51.82
C ARG A 292 -9.51 13.53 -52.75
N SER A 293 -10.70 13.84 -52.26
CA SER A 293 -11.79 14.33 -53.11
C SER A 293 -12.55 15.39 -52.35
N LEU A 294 -12.63 16.55 -52.99
CA LEU A 294 -13.54 17.65 -52.71
C LEU A 294 -15.00 17.14 -52.82
N HIS A 295 -15.84 17.52 -51.87
CA HIS A 295 -17.08 18.26 -52.09
C HIS A 295 -17.62 18.76 -50.75
#